data_AF-A0A960D0A9-F1
#
_entry.id   AF-A0A960D0A9-F1
#
_cell.length_a   1.000
_cell.length_b   1.000
_cell.length_c   1.000
_cell.angle_alpha   90.00
_cell.angle_beta   90.00
_cell.angle_gamma   90.00
#
_symmetry.space_group_name_H-M   'P 1'
#
loop_
_entity.id
_entity.type
_entity.pdbx_description
1 polymer ?
#
loop_
_entity_poly.entity_id
_entity_poly.type
_entity_poly.pdbx_seq_one_letter_code
_entity_poly.pdbx_strand_id
1 'polypeptide(L)'
;TSAYVPELLMRAPEVIQQYADGPTGPKLLDVDQDAVARALVASSGRHPEPVRAIAAARTLRRRELARIASADLLGMLGVTEVCSALTSVWVAVLQSALDVVIRANTPGGGAPPALIAVIGMGRLGGGELGYGSDADVMFVCEPTEGTEESRAVKWSVSIAEQVRALLGTPSADPPLEVDANLRPEGRQGPLVRTLASYAAYYEQWAQPWEIQALLRAHRVAGDADLGHRFLLMADETRYPAGGVSATAVQEIRRVKARVDAERLPRGADPNTHTKLGRGGLADVEWTVQLLQLRHAHQVPALHNTSTLQALDAIGEA
;
A
#
# COMPACT_ATOMS: atom_id res chain seq x y z
N THR A 1 8.56 -15.26 -23.33
CA THR A 1 7.87 -16.30 -22.53
C THR A 1 8.26 -16.11 -21.07
N SER A 2 7.31 -16.22 -20.13
CA SER A 2 7.51 -15.93 -18.69
C SER A 2 7.90 -17.19 -17.92
N ALA A 3 8.91 -17.11 -17.04
CA ALA A 3 9.22 -18.17 -16.06
C ALA A 3 8.28 -18.12 -14.84
N TYR A 4 7.71 -16.95 -14.55
CA TYR A 4 6.87 -16.70 -13.37
C TYR A 4 5.48 -17.35 -13.48
N VAL A 5 4.85 -17.27 -14.66
CA VAL A 5 3.50 -17.81 -14.87
C VAL A 5 3.44 -19.33 -14.70
N PRO A 6 4.34 -20.14 -15.31
CA PRO A 6 4.37 -21.58 -15.07
C PRO A 6 4.51 -21.96 -13.59
N GLU A 7 5.38 -21.27 -12.83
CA GLU A 7 5.54 -21.51 -11.40
C GLU A 7 4.26 -21.25 -10.59
N LEU A 8 3.55 -20.18 -10.91
CA LEU A 8 2.26 -19.89 -10.30
C LEU A 8 1.21 -20.94 -10.65
N LEU A 9 1.10 -21.34 -11.92
CA LEU A 9 0.12 -22.31 -12.40
C LEU A 9 0.36 -23.71 -11.83
N MET A 10 1.62 -24.15 -11.67
CA MET A 10 1.93 -25.42 -10.99
C MET A 10 1.39 -25.47 -9.56
N ARG A 11 1.22 -24.30 -8.93
CA ARG A 11 0.78 -24.14 -7.54
C ARG A 11 -0.67 -23.67 -7.41
N ALA A 12 -1.33 -23.38 -8.54
CA ALA A 12 -2.73 -22.99 -8.67
C ALA A 12 -3.32 -23.48 -10.01
N PRO A 13 -3.29 -24.79 -10.31
CA PRO A 13 -3.69 -25.34 -11.61
C PRO A 13 -5.17 -25.11 -11.96
N GLU A 14 -6.01 -24.85 -10.96
CA GLU A 14 -7.42 -24.48 -11.12
C GLU A 14 -7.62 -23.25 -12.03
N VAL A 15 -6.64 -22.35 -12.10
CA VAL A 15 -6.69 -21.16 -12.96
C VAL A 15 -6.66 -21.53 -14.45
N ILE A 16 -6.16 -22.72 -14.81
CA ILE A 16 -6.16 -23.20 -16.20
C ILE A 16 -7.60 -23.29 -16.75
N GLN A 17 -8.60 -23.55 -15.89
CA GLN A 17 -10.00 -23.60 -16.32
C GLN A 17 -10.53 -22.23 -16.80
N GLN A 18 -9.86 -21.13 -16.42
CA GLN A 18 -10.19 -19.76 -16.84
C GLN A 18 -9.60 -19.39 -18.20
N TYR A 19 -8.78 -20.26 -18.82
CA TYR A 19 -8.21 -20.00 -20.15
C TYR A 19 -9.23 -20.21 -21.28
N ALA A 20 -10.38 -20.79 -20.96
CA ALA A 20 -11.49 -20.91 -21.89
C ALA A 20 -12.27 -19.59 -22.00
N ASP A 21 -13.00 -19.43 -23.10
CA ASP A 21 -13.96 -18.35 -23.27
C ASP A 21 -15.28 -18.66 -22.55
N GLY A 22 -15.95 -17.59 -22.11
CA GLY A 22 -17.32 -17.57 -21.62
C GLY A 22 -18.23 -16.75 -22.55
N PRO A 23 -19.51 -16.56 -22.18
CA PRO A 23 -20.48 -15.83 -23.00
C PRO A 23 -20.11 -14.36 -23.27
N THR A 24 -19.29 -13.76 -22.41
CA THR A 24 -18.90 -12.34 -22.43
C THR A 24 -17.44 -12.13 -22.85
N GLY A 25 -16.73 -13.19 -23.26
CA GLY A 25 -15.32 -13.14 -23.64
C GLY A 25 -14.42 -14.06 -22.78
N PRO A 26 -13.10 -13.82 -22.74
CA PRO A 26 -12.17 -14.66 -22.00
C PRO A 26 -12.49 -14.69 -20.49
N LYS A 27 -12.58 -15.88 -19.90
CA LYS A 27 -12.88 -16.00 -18.45
C LYS A 27 -11.80 -15.44 -17.54
N LEU A 28 -10.57 -15.28 -18.05
CA LEU A 28 -9.51 -14.55 -17.35
C LEU A 28 -9.89 -13.10 -17.05
N LEU A 29 -10.79 -12.49 -17.84
CA LEU A 29 -11.26 -11.11 -17.66
C LEU A 29 -12.62 -11.03 -16.95
N ASP A 30 -13.34 -12.14 -16.83
CA ASP A 30 -14.65 -12.23 -16.17
C ASP A 30 -14.51 -12.33 -14.65
N VAL A 31 -13.87 -11.33 -14.04
CA VAL A 31 -13.59 -11.27 -12.60
C VAL A 31 -13.88 -9.89 -12.03
N ASP A 32 -14.79 -9.84 -11.08
CA ASP A 32 -15.00 -8.68 -10.20
C ASP A 32 -13.92 -8.67 -9.12
N GLN A 33 -13.03 -7.67 -9.17
CA GLN A 33 -11.93 -7.52 -8.20
C GLN A 33 -12.43 -7.38 -6.76
N ASP A 34 -13.54 -6.68 -6.55
CA ASP A 34 -14.12 -6.50 -5.22
C ASP A 34 -14.69 -7.81 -4.70
N ALA A 35 -15.28 -8.63 -5.57
CA ALA A 35 -15.74 -9.97 -5.22
C ALA A 35 -14.56 -10.87 -4.80
N VAL A 36 -13.44 -10.82 -5.51
CA VAL A 36 -12.22 -11.55 -5.14
C VAL A 36 -11.70 -11.10 -3.78
N ALA A 37 -11.60 -9.78 -3.55
CA ALA A 37 -11.15 -9.22 -2.28
C ALA A 37 -12.06 -9.66 -1.11
N ARG A 38 -13.39 -9.56 -1.27
CA ARG A 38 -14.37 -10.03 -0.28
C ARG A 38 -14.26 -11.52 -0.02
N ALA A 39 -14.10 -12.34 -1.06
CA ALA A 39 -13.95 -13.78 -0.93
C ALA A 39 -12.66 -14.15 -0.18
N LEU A 40 -11.58 -13.41 -0.40
CA LEU A 40 -10.31 -13.57 0.32
C LEU A 40 -10.48 -13.29 1.82
N VAL A 41 -11.04 -12.13 2.18
CA VAL A 41 -11.31 -11.76 3.57
C VAL A 41 -12.24 -12.75 4.26
N ALA A 42 -13.36 -13.11 3.61
CA ALA A 42 -14.32 -14.07 4.14
C ALA A 42 -13.68 -15.46 4.35
N SER A 43 -12.81 -15.90 3.43
CA SER A 43 -12.16 -17.20 3.55
C SER A 43 -11.18 -17.25 4.72
N SER A 44 -10.38 -16.20 4.92
CA SER A 44 -9.48 -16.09 6.06
C SER A 44 -10.23 -15.97 7.39
N GLY A 45 -11.35 -15.24 7.41
CA GLY A 45 -12.20 -15.07 8.59
C GLY A 45 -12.77 -16.37 9.16
N ARG A 46 -12.89 -17.44 8.34
CA ARG A 46 -13.36 -18.77 8.78
C ARG A 46 -12.36 -19.51 9.67
N HIS A 47 -11.11 -19.07 9.73
CA HIS A 47 -10.08 -19.69 10.55
C HIS A 47 -9.83 -18.87 11.82
N PRO A 48 -10.01 -19.45 13.02
CA PRO A 48 -9.76 -18.73 14.27
C PRO A 48 -8.26 -18.51 14.51
N GLU A 49 -7.40 -19.45 14.08
CA GLU A 49 -5.95 -19.32 14.24
C GLU A 49 -5.32 -18.41 13.17
N PRO A 50 -4.56 -17.35 13.55
CA PRO A 50 -3.93 -16.43 12.60
C PRO A 50 -3.08 -17.08 11.52
N VAL A 51 -2.27 -18.08 11.89
CA VAL A 51 -1.40 -18.79 10.94
C VAL A 51 -2.22 -19.48 9.84
N ARG A 52 -3.34 -20.12 10.19
CA ARG A 52 -4.21 -20.80 9.21
C ARG A 52 -4.99 -19.81 8.36
N ALA A 53 -5.49 -18.73 8.96
CA ALA A 53 -6.18 -17.67 8.22
C ALA A 53 -5.28 -17.02 7.16
N ILE A 54 -4.03 -16.75 7.50
CA ILE A 54 -3.05 -16.15 6.58
C ILE A 54 -2.64 -17.15 5.49
N ALA A 55 -2.51 -18.44 5.82
CA ALA A 55 -2.29 -19.47 4.80
C ALA A 55 -3.45 -19.56 3.78
N ALA A 56 -4.70 -19.40 4.25
CA ALA A 56 -5.87 -19.33 3.37
C ALA A 56 -5.85 -18.08 2.47
N ALA A 57 -5.54 -16.89 3.03
CA ALA A 57 -5.38 -15.65 2.26
C ALA A 57 -4.30 -15.81 1.18
N ARG A 58 -3.15 -16.39 1.53
CA ARG A 58 -2.04 -16.64 0.60
C ARG A 58 -2.43 -17.57 -0.55
N THR A 59 -3.21 -18.60 -0.27
CA THR A 59 -3.72 -19.51 -1.32
C THR A 59 -4.58 -18.76 -2.33
N LEU A 60 -5.51 -17.93 -1.86
CA LEU A 60 -6.38 -17.14 -2.74
C LEU A 60 -5.61 -16.05 -3.48
N ARG A 61 -4.68 -15.36 -2.81
CA ARG A 61 -3.73 -14.45 -3.45
C ARG A 61 -2.98 -15.13 -4.58
N ARG A 62 -2.46 -16.35 -4.37
CA ARG A 62 -1.69 -17.08 -5.39
C ARG A 62 -2.54 -17.39 -6.62
N ARG A 63 -3.77 -17.84 -6.43
CA ARG A 63 -4.73 -18.07 -7.53
C ARG A 63 -4.94 -16.79 -8.32
N GLU A 64 -5.16 -15.69 -7.62
CA GLU A 64 -5.44 -14.42 -8.28
C GLU A 64 -4.20 -13.86 -8.98
N LEU A 65 -3.01 -14.01 -8.41
CA LEU A 65 -1.75 -13.69 -9.10
C LEU A 65 -1.57 -14.53 -10.37
N ALA A 66 -1.88 -15.82 -10.32
CA ALA A 66 -1.80 -16.68 -11.49
C ALA A 66 -2.75 -16.20 -12.58
N ARG A 67 -3.98 -15.81 -12.23
CA ARG A 67 -4.94 -15.22 -13.18
C ARG A 67 -4.42 -13.92 -13.78
N ILE A 68 -4.05 -12.94 -12.93
CA ILE A 68 -3.57 -11.62 -13.37
C ILE A 68 -2.36 -11.79 -14.28
N ALA A 69 -1.36 -12.56 -13.87
CA ALA A 69 -0.14 -12.79 -14.65
C ALA A 69 -0.39 -13.52 -15.97
N SER A 70 -1.41 -14.38 -16.03
CA SER A 70 -1.82 -15.04 -17.26
C SER A 70 -2.48 -14.07 -18.23
N ALA A 71 -3.41 -13.24 -17.74
CA ALA A 71 -4.09 -12.23 -18.55
C ALA A 71 -3.12 -11.15 -19.06
N ASP A 72 -2.22 -10.67 -18.20
CA ASP A 72 -1.13 -9.75 -18.54
C ASP A 72 -0.22 -10.33 -19.63
N LEU A 73 0.28 -11.57 -19.44
CA LEU A 73 1.15 -12.23 -20.42
C LEU A 73 0.48 -12.44 -21.78
N LEU A 74 -0.84 -12.64 -21.80
CA LEU A 74 -1.64 -12.79 -23.02
C LEU A 74 -2.05 -11.44 -23.64
N GLY A 75 -1.65 -10.32 -23.05
CA GLY A 75 -1.99 -8.97 -23.53
C GLY A 75 -3.47 -8.61 -23.33
N MET A 76 -4.14 -9.27 -22.38
CA MET A 76 -5.56 -9.07 -22.10
C MET A 76 -5.83 -7.99 -21.04
N LEU A 77 -4.82 -7.64 -20.23
CA LEU A 77 -4.88 -6.54 -19.27
C LEU A 77 -3.85 -5.47 -19.64
N GLY A 78 -4.27 -4.21 -19.58
CA GLY A 78 -3.37 -3.06 -19.60
C GLY A 78 -2.58 -2.93 -18.29
N VAL A 79 -1.46 -2.20 -18.33
CA VAL A 79 -0.57 -2.04 -17.17
C VAL A 79 -1.28 -1.45 -15.94
N THR A 80 -2.19 -0.50 -16.15
CA THR A 80 -2.97 0.14 -15.08
C THR A 80 -3.95 -0.83 -14.44
N GLU A 81 -4.57 -1.71 -15.23
CA GLU A 81 -5.48 -2.75 -14.75
C GLU A 81 -4.72 -3.83 -13.95
N VAL A 82 -3.51 -4.21 -14.41
CA VAL A 82 -2.62 -5.10 -13.66
C VAL A 82 -2.25 -4.46 -12.31
N CYS A 83 -1.83 -3.20 -12.30
CA CYS A 83 -1.49 -2.48 -11.07
C CYS A 83 -2.66 -2.39 -10.09
N SER A 84 -3.85 -2.07 -10.59
CA SER A 84 -5.08 -2.01 -9.80
C SER A 84 -5.42 -3.38 -9.19
N ALA A 85 -5.39 -4.44 -9.99
CA ALA A 85 -5.69 -5.80 -9.53
C ALA A 85 -4.67 -6.29 -8.47
N LEU A 86 -3.37 -6.06 -8.70
CA LEU A 86 -2.32 -6.40 -7.74
C LEU A 86 -2.46 -5.62 -6.42
N THR A 87 -2.86 -4.36 -6.49
CA THR A 87 -3.17 -3.52 -5.32
C THR A 87 -4.36 -4.07 -4.55
N SER A 88 -5.46 -4.39 -5.23
CA SER A 88 -6.68 -4.94 -4.61
C SER A 88 -6.39 -6.23 -3.84
N VAL A 89 -5.59 -7.13 -4.42
CA VAL A 89 -5.19 -8.39 -3.76
C VAL A 89 -4.36 -8.13 -2.51
N TRP A 90 -3.41 -7.20 -2.57
CA TRP A 90 -2.59 -6.82 -1.42
C TRP A 90 -3.42 -6.22 -0.29
N VAL A 91 -4.35 -5.32 -0.62
CA VAL A 91 -5.32 -4.72 0.30
C VAL A 91 -6.13 -5.80 1.01
N ALA A 92 -6.68 -6.76 0.26
CA ALA A 92 -7.49 -7.84 0.83
C ALA A 92 -6.68 -8.72 1.80
N VAL A 93 -5.40 -8.99 1.50
CA VAL A 93 -4.51 -9.76 2.36
C VAL A 93 -4.15 -9.01 3.64
N LEU A 94 -3.86 -7.71 3.54
CA LEU A 94 -3.63 -6.85 4.70
C LEU A 94 -4.85 -6.78 5.61
N GLN A 95 -6.03 -6.57 5.03
CA GLN A 95 -7.31 -6.57 5.77
C GLN A 95 -7.52 -7.91 6.50
N SER A 96 -7.33 -9.02 5.79
CA SER A 96 -7.49 -10.37 6.36
C SER A 96 -6.55 -10.63 7.51
N ALA A 97 -5.27 -10.24 7.38
CA ALA A 97 -4.28 -10.39 8.44
C ALA A 97 -4.64 -9.53 9.67
N LEU A 98 -5.02 -8.27 9.44
CA LEU A 98 -5.41 -7.35 10.51
C LEU A 98 -6.62 -7.87 11.28
N ASP A 99 -7.70 -8.26 10.59
CA ASP A 99 -8.94 -8.75 11.21
C ASP A 99 -8.71 -9.98 12.08
N VAL A 100 -7.89 -10.93 11.59
CA VAL A 100 -7.63 -12.16 12.32
C VAL A 100 -6.73 -11.91 13.53
N VAL A 101 -5.71 -11.05 13.39
CA VAL A 101 -4.82 -10.71 14.50
C VAL A 101 -5.58 -9.92 15.58
N ILE A 102 -6.42 -8.95 15.20
CA ILE A 102 -7.29 -8.23 16.15
C ILE A 102 -8.20 -9.21 16.89
N ARG A 103 -8.88 -10.11 16.18
CA ARG A 103 -9.76 -11.12 16.79
C ARG A 103 -9.01 -12.03 17.76
N ALA A 104 -7.83 -12.53 17.38
CA ALA A 104 -7.02 -13.40 18.22
C ALA A 104 -6.53 -12.70 19.50
N ASN A 105 -6.31 -11.38 19.44
CA ASN A 105 -5.88 -10.55 20.57
C ASN A 105 -7.05 -9.87 21.30
N THR A 106 -8.30 -10.24 20.96
CA THR A 106 -9.53 -9.75 21.61
C THR A 106 -10.44 -10.95 21.95
N PRO A 107 -9.97 -11.88 22.82
CA PRO A 107 -10.71 -13.11 23.11
C PRO A 107 -12.01 -12.83 23.86
N GLY A 108 -13.01 -13.70 23.66
CA GLY A 108 -14.30 -13.63 24.35
C GLY A 108 -15.28 -12.59 23.78
N GLY A 109 -14.98 -11.99 22.62
CA GLY A 109 -15.87 -11.02 21.98
C GLY A 109 -15.92 -9.66 22.67
N GLY A 110 -14.91 -9.34 23.49
CA GLY A 110 -14.76 -8.01 24.07
C GLY A 110 -14.51 -6.95 22.99
N ALA A 111 -14.67 -5.67 23.35
CA ALA A 111 -14.25 -4.58 22.48
C ALA A 111 -12.71 -4.50 22.43
N PRO A 112 -12.10 -4.33 21.24
CA PRO A 112 -10.67 -4.09 21.14
C PRO A 112 -10.32 -2.77 21.85
N PRO A 113 -9.16 -2.63 22.52
CA PRO A 113 -8.74 -1.38 23.16
C PRO A 113 -8.61 -0.16 22.22
N ALA A 114 -8.52 -0.39 20.91
CA ALA A 114 -8.37 0.65 19.91
C ALA A 114 -8.98 0.24 18.57
N LEU A 115 -9.43 1.24 17.81
CA LEU A 115 -9.56 1.13 16.36
C LEU A 115 -8.17 1.22 15.73
N ILE A 116 -7.96 0.53 14.60
CA ILE A 116 -6.71 0.58 13.84
C ILE A 116 -7.06 0.78 12.38
N ALA A 117 -6.41 1.73 11.72
CA ALA A 117 -6.39 1.82 10.26
C ALA A 117 -4.95 1.72 9.73
N VAL A 118 -4.84 1.18 8.53
CA VAL A 118 -3.60 1.05 7.78
C VAL A 118 -3.70 1.98 6.58
N ILE A 119 -2.70 2.85 6.46
CA ILE A 119 -2.58 3.81 5.38
C ILE A 119 -1.51 3.29 4.44
N GLY A 120 -1.89 2.98 3.21
CA GLY A 120 -0.97 2.61 2.14
C GLY A 120 -0.20 3.84 1.68
N MET A 121 1.09 3.65 1.46
CA MET A 121 2.04 4.65 1.02
C MET A 121 2.67 4.22 -0.31
N GLY A 122 3.46 5.10 -0.92
CA GLY A 122 4.22 4.78 -2.14
C GLY A 122 3.35 4.19 -3.26
N ARG A 123 3.74 3.02 -3.77
CA ARG A 123 3.00 2.32 -4.83
C ARG A 123 1.70 1.69 -4.34
N LEU A 124 1.62 1.24 -3.09
CA LEU A 124 0.39 0.69 -2.52
C LEU A 124 -0.70 1.76 -2.45
N GLY A 125 -0.37 2.93 -1.88
CA GLY A 125 -1.33 4.02 -1.75
C GLY A 125 -1.69 4.73 -3.07
N GLY A 126 -0.82 4.61 -4.09
CA GLY A 126 -1.13 5.10 -5.44
C GLY A 126 -1.80 4.08 -6.36
N GLY A 127 -2.08 2.85 -5.91
CA GLY A 127 -2.68 1.82 -6.76
C GLY A 127 -1.76 1.27 -7.86
N GLU A 128 -0.45 1.35 -7.65
CA GLU A 128 0.60 1.14 -8.66
C GLU A 128 1.54 -0.03 -8.31
N LEU A 129 1.02 -1.05 -7.62
CA LEU A 129 1.82 -2.24 -7.29
C LEU A 129 2.15 -3.06 -8.55
N GLY A 130 3.39 -3.56 -8.59
CA GLY A 130 3.81 -4.66 -9.46
C GLY A 130 3.98 -5.98 -8.70
N TYR A 131 4.19 -7.09 -9.41
CA TYR A 131 4.21 -8.46 -8.84
C TYR A 131 5.15 -8.67 -7.65
N GLY A 132 6.32 -8.03 -7.67
CA GLY A 132 7.35 -8.10 -6.62
C GLY A 132 7.34 -6.92 -5.66
N SER A 133 6.21 -6.23 -5.50
CA SER A 133 6.13 -5.05 -4.64
C SER A 133 5.83 -5.42 -3.20
N ASP A 134 6.53 -4.74 -2.30
CA ASP A 134 6.22 -4.69 -0.87
C ASP A 134 5.03 -3.77 -0.60
N ALA A 135 4.46 -3.86 0.59
CA ALA A 135 3.42 -2.97 1.08
C ALA A 135 4.02 -1.89 1.98
N ASP A 136 4.28 -0.71 1.42
CA ASP A 136 4.64 0.48 2.20
C ASP A 136 3.40 1.00 2.94
N VAL A 137 3.45 1.09 4.27
CA VAL A 137 2.29 1.44 5.10
C VAL A 137 2.63 2.36 6.28
N MET A 138 1.60 2.99 6.83
CA MET A 138 1.59 3.59 8.17
C MET A 138 0.42 3.03 8.98
N PHE A 139 0.61 2.86 10.28
CA PHE A 139 -0.43 2.39 11.19
C PHE A 139 -0.92 3.53 12.07
N VAL A 140 -2.21 3.81 12.00
CA VAL A 140 -2.89 4.76 12.89
C VAL A 140 -3.83 4.01 13.81
N CYS A 141 -3.92 4.44 15.06
CA CYS A 141 -4.89 3.93 16.01
C CYS A 141 -5.71 5.05 16.65
N GLU A 142 -6.85 4.68 17.21
CA GLU A 142 -7.65 5.55 18.06
C GLU A 142 -8.16 4.75 19.26
N PRO A 143 -7.94 5.22 20.51
CA PRO A 143 -8.45 4.53 21.68
C PRO A 143 -9.98 4.40 21.63
N THR A 144 -10.49 3.21 21.96
CA THR A 144 -11.94 3.07 22.18
C THR A 144 -12.36 3.78 23.46
N GLU A 145 -13.63 4.17 23.56
CA GLU A 145 -14.17 4.89 24.71
C GLU A 145 -13.80 4.21 26.05
N GLY A 146 -13.32 5.00 27.01
CA GLY A 146 -12.88 4.52 28.33
C GLY A 146 -11.53 3.78 28.34
N THR A 147 -10.81 3.71 27.21
CA THR A 147 -9.47 3.12 27.16
C THR A 147 -8.39 4.21 27.19
N GLU A 148 -7.45 4.06 28.12
CA GLU A 148 -6.25 4.89 28.20
C GLU A 148 -5.43 4.83 26.90
N GLU A 149 -4.99 6.00 26.41
CA GLU A 149 -4.23 6.12 25.16
C GLU A 149 -2.99 5.23 25.15
N SER A 150 -2.23 5.21 26.24
CA SER A 150 -1.03 4.37 26.36
C SER A 150 -1.32 2.87 26.20
N ARG A 151 -2.48 2.40 26.68
CA ARG A 151 -2.93 1.02 26.54
C ARG A 151 -3.37 0.74 25.10
N ALA A 152 -4.13 1.65 24.50
CA ALA A 152 -4.56 1.57 23.10
C ALA A 152 -3.35 1.46 22.16
N VAL A 153 -2.40 2.39 22.26
CA VAL A 153 -1.17 2.40 21.46
C VAL A 153 -0.35 1.13 21.67
N LYS A 154 -0.13 0.69 22.91
CA LYS A 154 0.63 -0.53 23.20
C LYS A 154 -0.02 -1.78 22.57
N TRP A 155 -1.34 -1.88 22.65
CA TRP A 155 -2.08 -2.97 22.01
C TRP A 155 -1.95 -2.89 20.49
N SER A 156 -2.17 -1.72 19.88
CA SER A 156 -2.06 -1.54 18.43
C SER A 156 -0.66 -1.81 17.88
N VAL A 157 0.40 -1.46 18.63
CA VAL A 157 1.79 -1.83 18.28
C VAL A 157 1.93 -3.35 18.21
N SER A 158 1.41 -4.08 19.20
CA SER A 158 1.44 -5.55 19.18
C SER A 158 0.69 -6.14 17.99
N ILE A 159 -0.46 -5.57 17.62
CA ILE A 159 -1.21 -5.98 16.41
C ILE A 159 -0.37 -5.75 15.15
N ALA A 160 0.20 -4.55 14.98
CA ALA A 160 1.00 -4.21 13.81
C ALA A 160 2.24 -5.11 13.68
N GLU A 161 2.94 -5.40 14.78
CA GLU A 161 4.08 -6.32 14.80
C GLU A 161 3.69 -7.75 14.42
N GLN A 162 2.57 -8.26 14.95
CA GLN A 162 2.07 -9.59 14.59
C GLN A 162 1.66 -9.70 13.13
N VAL A 163 0.96 -8.69 12.58
CA VAL A 163 0.60 -8.63 11.15
C VAL A 163 1.87 -8.67 10.29
N ARG A 164 2.86 -7.82 10.58
CA ARG A 164 4.13 -7.76 9.87
C ARG A 164 4.89 -9.09 9.96
N ALA A 165 4.96 -9.70 11.14
CA ALA A 165 5.65 -10.97 11.34
C ALA A 165 5.00 -12.12 10.57
N LEU A 166 3.67 -12.26 10.63
CA LEU A 166 2.96 -13.35 9.98
C LEU A 166 2.97 -13.24 8.44
N LEU A 167 2.92 -12.01 7.92
CA LEU A 167 3.06 -11.75 6.47
C LEU A 167 4.52 -11.82 6.00
N GLY A 168 5.49 -11.45 6.83
CA GLY A 168 6.92 -11.57 6.52
C GLY A 168 7.47 -12.99 6.65
N THR A 169 6.76 -13.91 7.33
CA THR A 169 7.22 -15.30 7.47
C THR A 169 7.19 -16.01 6.12
N PRO A 170 8.32 -16.55 5.63
CA PRO A 170 8.34 -17.34 4.41
C PRO A 170 7.41 -18.55 4.53
N SER A 171 6.70 -18.84 3.46
CA SER A 171 5.84 -20.03 3.36
C SER A 171 6.16 -20.75 2.06
N ALA A 172 5.21 -21.51 1.52
CA ALA A 172 5.32 -21.94 0.14
C ALA A 172 5.38 -20.74 -0.83
N ASP A 173 4.75 -19.60 -0.47
CA ASP A 173 4.84 -18.33 -1.19
C ASP A 173 5.93 -17.42 -0.63
N PRO A 174 6.49 -16.51 -1.47
CA PRO A 174 7.41 -15.47 -1.00
C PRO A 174 6.85 -14.69 0.19
N PRO A 175 7.75 -14.14 1.04
CA PRO A 175 7.38 -13.17 2.07
C PRO A 175 6.55 -12.02 1.49
N LEU A 176 5.59 -11.55 2.28
CA LEU A 176 4.80 -10.38 2.00
C LEU A 176 5.27 -9.30 2.97
N GLU A 177 6.27 -8.54 2.52
CA GLU A 177 6.88 -7.50 3.34
C GLU A 177 5.93 -6.33 3.53
N VAL A 178 5.69 -5.98 4.79
CA VAL A 178 4.92 -4.81 5.20
C VAL A 178 5.90 -3.80 5.80
N ASP A 179 6.30 -2.85 4.97
CA ASP A 179 7.31 -1.83 5.30
C ASP A 179 6.64 -0.59 5.90
N ALA A 180 7.00 -0.25 7.14
CA ALA A 180 6.53 0.95 7.83
C ALA A 180 7.58 2.08 7.87
N ASN A 181 8.62 2.04 7.04
CA ASN A 181 9.75 2.97 7.10
C ASN A 181 9.41 4.40 6.62
N LEU A 182 8.26 4.60 5.96
CA LEU A 182 7.77 5.93 5.55
C LEU A 182 6.99 6.67 6.65
N ARG A 183 6.83 6.08 7.84
CA ARG A 183 6.24 6.75 9.00
C ARG A 183 7.16 7.89 9.51
N PRO A 184 6.61 8.88 10.23
CA PRO A 184 7.37 9.89 10.96
C PRO A 184 8.60 9.34 11.66
N GLU A 185 9.75 10.00 11.47
CA GLU A 185 11.06 9.60 12.03
C GLU A 185 11.57 8.22 11.57
N GLY A 186 10.93 7.65 10.54
CA GLY A 186 11.29 6.38 9.92
C GLY A 186 11.42 5.24 10.93
N ARG A 187 12.54 4.50 10.87
CA ARG A 187 12.81 3.35 11.75
C ARG A 187 12.89 3.71 13.23
N GLN A 188 13.27 4.95 13.55
CA GLN A 188 13.42 5.42 14.92
C GLN A 188 12.10 5.90 15.51
N GLY A 189 11.11 6.20 14.67
CA GLY A 189 9.78 6.59 15.11
C GLY A 189 8.92 5.43 15.60
N PRO A 190 7.88 5.73 16.39
CA PRO A 190 6.92 4.73 16.85
C PRO A 190 6.23 4.04 15.68
N LEU A 191 6.06 2.73 15.75
CA LEU A 191 5.43 1.93 14.69
C LEU A 191 3.97 2.33 14.46
N VAL A 192 3.27 2.68 15.53
CA VAL A 192 1.87 3.09 15.54
C VAL A 192 1.77 4.41 16.29
N ARG A 193 1.00 5.36 15.76
CA ARG A 193 0.65 6.61 16.44
C ARG A 193 -0.87 6.76 16.52
N THR A 194 -1.34 7.57 17.46
CA THR A 194 -2.73 8.02 17.44
C THR A 194 -2.95 9.03 16.31
N LEU A 195 -4.20 9.21 15.88
CA LEU A 195 -4.53 10.27 14.91
C LEU A 195 -4.10 11.66 15.42
N ALA A 196 -4.37 11.95 16.70
CA ALA A 196 -3.93 13.19 17.35
C ALA A 196 -2.41 13.35 17.37
N SER A 197 -1.66 12.26 17.62
CA SER A 197 -0.19 12.27 17.58
C SER A 197 0.35 12.50 16.16
N TYR A 198 -0.31 11.99 15.12
CA TYR A 198 0.03 12.30 13.73
C TYR A 198 -0.21 13.77 13.39
N ALA A 199 -1.38 14.32 13.76
CA ALA A 199 -1.72 15.72 13.51
C ALA A 199 -0.70 16.66 14.16
N ALA A 200 -0.43 16.47 15.46
CA ALA A 200 0.57 17.27 16.18
C ALA A 200 1.97 17.12 15.56
N TYR A 201 2.32 15.92 15.08
CA TYR A 201 3.61 15.71 14.45
C TYR A 201 3.76 16.50 13.15
N TYR A 202 2.78 16.38 12.27
CA TYR A 202 2.83 17.03 10.96
C TYR A 202 2.73 18.55 11.05
N GLU A 203 2.02 19.07 12.04
CA GLU A 203 1.95 20.51 12.30
C GLU A 203 3.31 21.09 12.73
N GLN A 204 4.07 20.37 13.57
CA GLN A 204 5.24 20.95 14.26
C GLN A 204 6.59 20.52 13.68
N TRP A 205 6.71 19.30 13.17
CA TRP A 205 8.00 18.69 12.85
C TRP A 205 8.11 18.08 11.46
N ALA A 206 7.05 18.15 10.63
CA ALA A 206 7.04 17.58 9.28
C ALA A 206 8.25 18.03 8.46
N GLN A 207 8.99 17.07 7.93
CA GLN A 207 10.06 17.34 6.98
C GLN A 207 9.51 17.38 5.55
N PRO A 208 10.04 18.22 4.65
CA PRO A 208 9.51 18.33 3.28
C PRO A 208 9.41 17.02 2.50
N TRP A 209 10.33 16.07 2.75
CA TRP A 209 10.27 14.75 2.12
C TRP A 209 9.13 13.87 2.68
N GLU A 210 8.75 14.05 3.94
CA GLU A 210 7.60 13.34 4.55
C GLU A 210 6.30 13.85 3.95
N ILE A 211 6.19 15.17 3.74
CA ILE A 211 5.05 15.81 3.06
C ILE A 211 4.95 15.27 1.62
N GLN A 212 6.08 15.14 0.92
CA GLN A 212 6.09 14.55 -0.41
C GLN A 212 5.61 13.08 -0.40
N ALA A 213 6.06 12.27 0.56
CA ALA A 213 5.62 10.89 0.71
C ALA A 213 4.12 10.79 1.04
N LEU A 214 3.57 11.73 1.83
CA LEU A 214 2.15 11.82 2.16
C LEU A 214 1.24 12.03 0.95
N LEU A 215 1.74 12.56 -0.18
CA LEU A 215 0.98 12.62 -1.44
C LEU A 215 0.50 11.25 -1.93
N ARG A 216 1.14 10.18 -1.46
CA ARG A 216 0.77 8.80 -1.78
C ARG A 216 -0.12 8.14 -0.74
N ALA A 217 -0.45 8.82 0.35
CA ALA A 217 -1.25 8.25 1.43
C ALA A 217 -2.68 7.95 0.96
N HIS A 218 -3.11 6.70 1.12
CA HIS A 218 -4.48 6.25 0.90
C HIS A 218 -4.88 5.21 1.96
N ARG A 219 -6.15 5.16 2.36
CA ARG A 219 -6.62 4.12 3.30
C ARG A 219 -6.61 2.76 2.60
N VAL A 220 -6.06 1.73 3.23
CA VAL A 220 -5.96 0.39 2.61
C VAL A 220 -6.54 -0.73 3.45
N ALA A 221 -6.50 -0.67 4.78
CA ALA A 221 -7.10 -1.70 5.62
C ALA A 221 -7.48 -1.15 7.00
N GLY A 222 -8.27 -1.92 7.75
CA GLY A 222 -8.73 -1.58 9.09
C GLY A 222 -9.96 -0.69 9.09
N ASP A 223 -10.09 0.11 10.14
CA ASP A 223 -11.24 0.98 10.35
C ASP A 223 -11.33 2.07 9.26
N ALA A 224 -12.47 2.09 8.56
CA ALA A 224 -12.66 2.96 7.40
C ALA A 224 -12.81 4.44 7.77
N ASP A 225 -13.46 4.72 8.91
CA ASP A 225 -13.69 6.09 9.38
C ASP A 225 -12.38 6.70 9.87
N LEU A 226 -11.63 5.98 10.71
CA LEU A 226 -10.31 6.40 11.17
C LEU A 226 -9.36 6.62 9.98
N GLY A 227 -9.38 5.72 8.99
CA GLY A 227 -8.61 5.87 7.76
C GLY A 227 -9.01 7.13 6.98
N HIS A 228 -10.31 7.43 6.86
CA HIS A 228 -10.79 8.64 6.19
C HIS A 228 -10.37 9.92 6.93
N ARG A 229 -10.53 9.95 8.26
CA ARG A 229 -10.10 11.06 9.11
C ARG A 229 -8.59 11.29 9.06
N PHE A 230 -7.79 10.23 8.96
CA PHE A 230 -6.35 10.37 8.70
C PHE A 230 -6.08 11.07 7.37
N LEU A 231 -6.79 10.73 6.30
CA LEU A 231 -6.59 11.37 4.99
C LEU A 231 -6.96 12.85 5.02
N LEU A 232 -8.06 13.22 5.67
CA LEU A 232 -8.45 14.61 5.85
C LEU A 232 -7.38 15.41 6.61
N MET A 233 -6.83 14.86 7.68
CA MET A 233 -5.70 15.46 8.40
C MET A 233 -4.44 15.57 7.51
N ALA A 234 -4.15 14.52 6.73
CA ALA A 234 -3.00 14.53 5.83
C ALA A 234 -3.16 15.58 4.71
N ASP A 235 -4.38 15.83 4.22
CA ASP A 235 -4.69 16.82 3.18
C ASP A 235 -4.32 18.24 3.62
N GLU A 236 -4.53 18.58 4.90
CA GLU A 236 -4.11 19.87 5.48
C GLU A 236 -2.59 20.08 5.40
N THR A 237 -1.82 18.99 5.43
CA THR A 237 -0.34 19.02 5.41
C THR A 237 0.21 18.90 3.98
N ARG A 238 -0.31 17.96 3.18
CA ARG A 238 0.26 17.61 1.86
C ARG A 238 -0.16 18.56 0.74
N TYR A 239 -1.18 19.38 0.96
CA TYR A 239 -1.64 20.41 0.03
C TYR A 239 -1.64 21.81 0.67
N PRO A 240 -0.48 22.32 1.11
CA PRO A 240 -0.42 23.60 1.82
C PRO A 240 -0.88 24.74 0.93
N ALA A 241 -1.61 25.70 1.52
CA ALA A 241 -2.00 26.92 0.82
C ALA A 241 -0.76 27.67 0.29
N GLY A 242 -0.80 28.08 -0.98
CA GLY A 242 0.33 28.71 -1.66
C GLY A 242 1.39 27.74 -2.21
N GLY A 243 1.25 26.44 -1.96
CA GLY A 243 2.18 25.40 -2.40
C GLY A 243 3.48 25.36 -1.61
N VAL A 244 4.34 24.41 -1.95
CA VAL A 244 5.64 24.19 -1.28
C VAL A 244 6.64 25.33 -1.53
N SER A 245 7.38 25.72 -0.49
CA SER A 245 8.38 26.79 -0.57
C SER A 245 9.60 26.39 -1.42
N ALA A 246 10.30 27.39 -1.97
CA ALA A 246 11.53 27.14 -2.75
C ALA A 246 12.62 26.42 -1.93
N THR A 247 12.73 26.74 -0.63
CA THR A 247 13.65 26.07 0.29
C THR A 247 13.29 24.59 0.45
N ALA A 248 12.01 24.28 0.69
CA ALA A 248 11.54 22.90 0.80
C ALA A 248 11.74 22.10 -0.50
N VAL A 249 11.57 22.73 -1.67
CA VAL A 249 11.91 22.09 -2.96
C VAL A 249 13.40 21.74 -3.04
N GLN A 250 14.29 22.63 -2.59
CA GLN A 250 15.73 22.34 -2.59
C GLN A 250 16.06 21.17 -1.66
N GLU A 251 15.43 21.09 -0.50
CA GLU A 251 15.58 19.98 0.43
C GLU A 251 15.09 18.66 -0.16
N ILE A 252 13.91 18.64 -0.78
CA ILE A 252 13.38 17.46 -1.51
C ILE A 252 14.39 16.99 -2.57
N ARG A 253 14.93 17.91 -3.38
CA ARG A 253 15.93 17.55 -4.41
C ARG A 253 17.22 16.99 -3.81
N ARG A 254 17.67 17.48 -2.64
CA ARG A 254 18.82 16.92 -1.93
C ARG A 254 18.53 15.51 -1.43
N VAL A 255 17.34 15.27 -0.87
CA VAL A 255 16.92 13.92 -0.45
C VAL A 255 16.87 12.99 -1.66
N LYS A 256 16.31 13.42 -2.79
CA LYS A 256 16.29 12.63 -4.03
C LYS A 256 17.69 12.21 -4.47
N ALA A 257 18.61 13.18 -4.57
CA ALA A 257 19.98 12.91 -4.99
C ALA A 257 20.69 11.91 -4.06
N ARG A 258 20.43 11.98 -2.75
CA ARG A 258 20.95 11.01 -1.78
C ARG A 258 20.34 9.63 -1.99
N VAL A 259 19.01 9.53 -2.16
CA VAL A 259 18.31 8.27 -2.42
C VAL A 259 18.87 7.58 -3.66
N ASP A 260 19.10 8.33 -4.74
CA ASP A 260 19.66 7.77 -5.98
C ASP A 260 21.08 7.23 -5.77
N ALA A 261 21.92 7.96 -5.04
CA ALA A 261 23.29 7.55 -4.75
C ALA A 261 23.35 6.30 -3.83
N GLU A 262 22.41 6.17 -2.89
CA GLU A 262 22.41 5.09 -1.90
C GLU A 262 21.68 3.82 -2.36
N ARG A 263 20.61 3.97 -3.16
CA ARG A 263 19.71 2.85 -3.53
C ARG A 263 20.05 2.20 -4.86
N LEU A 264 20.76 2.88 -5.77
CA LEU A 264 21.17 2.26 -7.03
C LEU A 264 22.11 1.08 -6.73
N PRO A 265 21.80 -0.15 -7.18
CA PRO A 265 22.64 -1.31 -6.89
C PRO A 265 24.07 -1.12 -7.39
N ARG A 266 25.05 -1.61 -6.62
CA ARG A 266 26.46 -1.55 -7.01
C ARG A 266 26.65 -2.23 -8.37
N GLY A 267 27.24 -1.51 -9.31
CA GLY A 267 27.49 -1.99 -10.68
C GLY A 267 26.31 -1.86 -11.64
N ALA A 268 25.15 -1.37 -11.20
CA ALA A 268 24.07 -1.01 -12.11
C ALA A 268 24.43 0.24 -12.91
N ASP A 269 24.08 0.25 -14.20
CA ASP A 269 24.23 1.42 -15.05
C ASP A 269 23.04 2.38 -14.84
N PRO A 270 23.27 3.62 -14.37
CA PRO A 270 22.23 4.61 -14.17
C PRO A 270 21.42 4.94 -15.44
N ASN A 271 21.97 4.70 -16.64
CA ASN A 271 21.30 5.05 -17.89
C ASN A 271 20.33 3.97 -18.37
N THR A 272 20.41 2.76 -17.82
CA THR A 272 19.58 1.61 -18.24
C THR A 272 18.75 1.01 -17.11
N HIS A 273 18.99 1.42 -15.86
CA HIS A 273 18.25 0.91 -14.72
C HIS A 273 16.82 1.49 -14.62
N THR A 274 15.81 0.76 -15.09
CA THR A 274 14.41 1.19 -15.21
C THR A 274 13.80 1.93 -14.01
N LYS A 275 14.07 1.49 -12.77
CA LYS A 275 13.46 2.08 -11.56
C LYS A 275 14.22 3.31 -11.04
N LEU A 276 15.50 3.13 -10.71
CA LEU A 276 16.36 4.10 -10.01
C LEU A 276 17.36 4.83 -10.92
N GLY A 277 17.38 4.52 -12.22
CA GLY A 277 18.20 5.19 -13.20
C GLY A 277 17.65 6.57 -13.55
N ARG A 278 18.45 7.34 -14.30
CA ARG A 278 18.08 8.68 -14.78
C ARG A 278 16.90 8.58 -15.74
N GLY A 279 15.86 9.37 -15.49
CA GLY A 279 14.59 9.29 -16.22
C GLY A 279 13.78 8.03 -15.93
N GLY A 280 14.19 7.23 -14.93
CA GLY A 280 13.49 6.01 -14.52
C GLY A 280 12.20 6.30 -13.76
N LEU A 281 11.52 5.23 -13.33
CA LEU A 281 10.22 5.32 -12.63
C LEU A 281 10.28 6.23 -11.39
N ALA A 282 11.36 6.17 -10.61
CA ALA A 282 11.52 7.01 -9.44
C ALA A 282 11.67 8.50 -9.81
N ASP A 283 12.34 8.83 -10.92
CA ASP A 283 12.44 10.23 -11.37
C ASP A 283 11.07 10.78 -11.78
N VAL A 284 10.27 9.98 -12.48
CA VAL A 284 8.91 10.35 -12.88
C VAL A 284 8.03 10.58 -11.65
N GLU A 285 7.98 9.61 -10.73
CA GLU A 285 7.16 9.70 -9.51
C GLU A 285 7.52 10.95 -8.68
N TRP A 286 8.81 11.18 -8.45
CA TRP A 286 9.28 12.34 -7.67
C TRP A 286 8.98 13.67 -8.37
N THR A 287 9.07 13.71 -9.70
CA THR A 287 8.76 14.91 -10.48
C THR A 287 7.27 15.25 -10.38
N VAL A 288 6.40 14.25 -10.54
CA VAL A 288 4.94 14.42 -10.42
C VAL A 288 4.58 14.88 -9.02
N GLN A 289 5.09 14.23 -7.98
CA GLN A 289 4.86 14.64 -6.59
C GLN A 289 5.35 16.07 -6.33
N LEU A 290 6.48 16.48 -6.90
CA LEU A 290 6.97 17.85 -6.77
C LEU A 290 6.03 18.87 -7.44
N LEU A 291 5.44 18.51 -8.58
CA LEU A 291 4.42 19.33 -9.24
C LEU A 291 3.13 19.40 -8.42
N GLN A 292 2.68 18.29 -7.84
CA GLN A 292 1.55 18.28 -6.91
C GLN A 292 1.81 19.21 -5.72
N LEU A 293 2.95 19.08 -5.03
CA LEU A 293 3.28 19.96 -3.90
C LEU A 293 3.26 21.45 -4.26
N ARG A 294 3.58 21.81 -5.50
CA ARG A 294 3.57 23.21 -5.97
C ARG A 294 2.18 23.69 -6.34
N HIS A 295 1.37 22.84 -6.96
CA HIS A 295 0.18 23.27 -7.71
C HIS A 295 -1.15 22.72 -7.19
N ALA A 296 -1.15 21.69 -6.34
CA ALA A 296 -2.38 21.05 -5.85
C ALA A 296 -3.26 21.98 -5.00
N HIS A 297 -2.71 23.07 -4.46
CA HIS A 297 -3.49 24.11 -3.79
C HIS A 297 -4.36 24.95 -4.76
N GLN A 298 -4.08 24.91 -6.07
CA GLN A 298 -4.82 25.62 -7.13
C GLN A 298 -5.58 24.66 -8.05
N VAL A 299 -5.08 23.43 -8.20
CA VAL A 299 -5.63 22.43 -9.12
C VAL A 299 -6.12 21.22 -8.30
N PRO A 300 -7.42 21.17 -7.92
CA PRO A 300 -7.97 20.08 -7.13
C PRO A 300 -7.81 18.70 -7.77
N ALA A 301 -7.72 18.61 -9.10
CA ALA A 301 -7.46 17.34 -9.81
C ALA A 301 -6.10 16.71 -9.43
N LEU A 302 -5.17 17.51 -8.89
CA LEU A 302 -3.89 17.01 -8.35
C LEU A 302 -4.02 16.42 -6.95
N HIS A 303 -5.21 16.42 -6.34
CA HIS A 303 -5.49 15.69 -5.09
C HIS A 303 -5.68 14.20 -5.40
N ASN A 304 -4.65 13.61 -6.01
CA ASN A 304 -4.66 12.27 -6.57
C ASN A 304 -3.41 11.52 -6.14
N THR A 305 -3.58 10.30 -5.65
CA THR A 305 -2.44 9.49 -5.23
C THR A 305 -1.78 8.75 -6.38
N SER A 306 -2.41 8.58 -7.55
CA SER A 306 -1.81 7.93 -8.72
C SER A 306 -0.89 8.87 -9.49
N THR A 307 0.29 8.35 -9.87
CA THR A 307 1.27 9.05 -10.70
C THR A 307 0.71 9.34 -12.08
N LEU A 308 0.08 8.33 -12.71
CA LEU A 308 -0.42 8.44 -14.08
C LEU A 308 -1.61 9.40 -14.17
N GLN A 309 -2.57 9.28 -13.26
CA GLN A 309 -3.71 10.20 -13.24
C GLN A 309 -3.31 11.63 -12.88
N ALA A 310 -2.30 11.81 -11.99
CA ALA A 310 -1.74 13.12 -11.73
C ALA A 310 -1.00 13.69 -12.95
N LEU A 311 -0.33 12.87 -13.76
CA LEU A 311 0.27 13.31 -15.03
C LEU A 311 -0.78 13.78 -16.03
N ASP A 312 -1.90 13.04 -16.15
CA ASP A 312 -3.02 13.44 -17.00
C ASP A 312 -3.56 14.81 -16.57
N ALA A 313 -3.80 15.00 -15.27
CA ALA A 313 -4.25 16.27 -14.70
C ALA A 313 -3.24 17.42 -14.89
N ILE A 314 -1.93 17.14 -14.85
CA ILE A 314 -0.87 18.12 -15.16
C ILE A 314 -0.91 18.51 -16.64
N GLY A 315 -1.17 17.57 -17.54
CA GLY A 315 -1.22 17.82 -18.98
C GLY A 315 -2.45 18.61 -19.43
N GLU A 316 -3.55 18.52 -18.68
CA GLU A 316 -4.80 19.24 -18.96
C GLU A 316 -4.83 20.69 -18.42
N ALA A 317 -3.97 21.02 -17.45
CA ALA A 317 -3.92 22.31 -16.76
C ALA A 317 -3.05 23.35 -17.46
#